data_AF-A0A4Y4DK26-F1
#
_entry.id   AF-A0A4Y4DK26-F1
#
_cell.length_a   1.000
_cell.length_b   1.000
_cell.length_c   1.000
_cell.angle_alpha   90.00
_cell.angle_beta   90.00
_cell.angle_gamma   90.00
#
_symmetry.space_group_name_H-M   'P 1'
#
loop_
_entity.id
_entity.type
_entity.pdbx_description
1 polymer ?
#
loop_
_entity_poly.entity_id
_entity_poly.type
_entity_poly.pdbx_seq_one_letter_code
_entity_poly.pdbx_strand_id
1 'polypeptide(L)'
;MKRLFALLAASSLVLALAACGSQDRPAETAAADPGGAWGSHEAGKPWLNLGADGALTGNDGCNSLSGTWTKTKDGADFGAIASTKMYCEGVDSWLGSAATATLQQDTLTVKDAKDQVIGTLQRSK
;
A
#
# COMPACT_ATOMS: atom_id res chain seq x y z
N MET A 1 62.96 -41.33 11.07
CA MET A 1 62.58 -41.68 12.46
C MET A 1 61.10 -42.02 12.48
N LYS A 2 60.78 -43.29 12.73
CA LYS A 2 59.43 -43.85 12.79
C LYS A 2 59.06 -43.96 14.27
N ARG A 3 57.93 -43.39 14.70
CA ARG A 3 57.26 -43.80 15.93
C ARG A 3 55.78 -43.98 15.64
N LEU A 4 55.42 -45.26 15.48
CA LEU A 4 54.08 -45.77 15.62
C LEU A 4 53.64 -45.59 17.07
N PHE A 5 52.40 -45.17 17.31
CA PHE A 5 51.60 -45.64 18.44
C PHE A 5 50.15 -45.82 17.99
N ALA A 6 49.61 -46.97 18.37
CA ALA A 6 48.40 -47.57 17.89
C ALA A 6 47.15 -47.13 18.67
N LEU A 7 46.06 -47.06 17.92
CA LEU A 7 44.64 -47.32 18.24
C LEU A 7 44.24 -47.54 19.71
N LEU A 8 43.28 -46.72 20.17
CA LEU A 8 42.14 -47.17 20.95
C LEU A 8 40.89 -46.46 20.42
N ALA A 9 39.94 -47.26 19.95
CA ALA A 9 38.63 -46.83 19.48
C ALA A 9 37.71 -46.52 20.66
N ALA A 10 36.95 -45.43 20.57
CA ALA A 10 35.71 -45.27 21.32
C ALA A 10 34.74 -44.45 20.46
N SER A 11 33.72 -45.13 19.95
CA SER A 11 32.52 -44.56 19.34
C SER A 11 31.96 -43.43 20.21
N SER A 12 31.65 -42.29 19.59
CA SER A 12 30.77 -41.28 20.19
C SER A 12 30.01 -40.56 19.08
N LEU A 13 28.85 -41.13 18.78
CA LEU A 13 27.59 -40.47 18.43
C LEU A 13 27.65 -39.29 17.44
N VAL A 14 27.32 -39.60 16.18
CA VAL A 14 26.94 -38.61 15.17
C VAL A 14 25.69 -37.88 15.65
N LEU A 15 25.83 -36.64 16.11
CA LEU A 15 24.71 -35.71 16.28
C LEU A 15 24.66 -34.81 15.06
N ALA A 16 24.10 -35.34 13.98
CA ALA A 16 23.68 -34.53 12.85
C ALA A 16 22.45 -33.72 13.28
N LEU A 17 22.66 -32.52 13.83
CA LEU A 17 21.60 -31.53 13.84
C LEU A 17 21.36 -31.14 12.39
N ALA A 18 20.37 -31.78 11.77
CA ALA A 18 19.66 -31.22 10.64
C ALA A 18 19.14 -29.86 11.10
N ALA A 19 19.90 -28.81 10.81
CA ALA A 19 19.37 -27.47 10.72
C ALA A 19 18.40 -27.50 9.53
N CYS A 20 17.16 -27.90 9.80
CA CYS A 20 16.03 -27.39 9.05
C CYS A 20 16.05 -25.88 9.30
N GLY A 21 16.87 -25.18 8.53
CA GLY A 21 16.66 -23.78 8.26
C GLY A 21 15.30 -23.73 7.60
N SER A 22 14.26 -23.55 8.40
CA SER A 22 13.08 -22.85 7.97
C SER A 22 13.62 -21.53 7.47
N GLN A 23 13.86 -21.47 6.16
CA GLN A 23 14.02 -20.22 5.47
C GLN A 23 12.69 -19.53 5.72
N ASP A 24 12.63 -18.71 6.76
CA ASP A 24 11.82 -17.51 6.79
C ASP A 24 12.27 -16.73 5.56
N ARG A 25 11.77 -17.13 4.38
CA ARG A 25 11.70 -16.22 3.25
C ARG A 25 10.98 -15.04 3.84
N PRO A 26 11.56 -13.82 3.84
CA PRO A 26 10.75 -12.65 4.05
C PRO A 26 9.57 -12.85 3.11
N ALA A 27 8.35 -12.90 3.65
CA ALA A 27 7.16 -12.88 2.82
C ALA A 27 7.44 -11.78 1.80
N GLU A 28 7.56 -12.15 0.52
CA GLU A 28 7.63 -11.20 -0.56
C GLU A 28 6.47 -10.26 -0.27
N THR A 29 6.81 -9.05 0.19
CA THR A 29 5.83 -8.17 0.82
C THR A 29 4.83 -7.91 -0.27
N ALA A 30 3.70 -8.61 -0.22
CA ALA A 30 2.67 -8.49 -1.23
C ALA A 30 2.41 -6.99 -1.33
N ALA A 31 2.68 -6.42 -2.51
CA ALA A 31 2.63 -4.98 -2.69
C ALA A 31 1.29 -4.49 -2.15
N ALA A 32 1.34 -3.56 -1.20
CA ALA A 32 0.17 -3.12 -0.45
C ALA A 32 -0.93 -2.74 -1.44
N ASP A 33 -2.17 -3.17 -1.15
CA ASP A 33 -3.27 -2.99 -2.09
C ASP A 33 -3.97 -1.65 -1.87
N PRO A 34 -3.96 -0.72 -2.84
CA PRO A 34 -4.69 0.55 -2.72
C PRO A 34 -6.21 0.36 -2.81
N GLY A 35 -6.73 -0.80 -3.21
CA GLY A 35 -8.16 -1.04 -3.29
C GLY A 35 -8.91 -0.77 -1.96
N GLY A 36 -10.16 -0.36 -2.08
CA GLY A 36 -11.07 -0.12 -0.95
C GLY A 36 -11.33 1.35 -0.64
N ALA A 37 -11.79 1.60 0.58
CA ALA A 37 -12.25 2.91 1.05
C ALA A 37 -11.16 3.70 1.78
N TRP A 38 -11.13 5.01 1.51
CA TRP A 38 -10.13 5.96 1.98
C TRP A 38 -10.79 7.27 2.39
N GLY A 39 -10.31 7.88 3.46
CA GLY A 39 -10.83 9.13 4.00
C GLY A 39 -12.04 8.93 4.92
N SER A 40 -12.87 9.97 5.03
CA SER A 40 -14.02 10.02 5.94
C SER A 40 -15.27 10.52 5.22
N HIS A 41 -16.42 9.93 5.54
CA HIS A 41 -17.73 10.38 5.08
C HIS A 41 -18.33 11.50 5.95
N GLU A 42 -17.58 12.05 6.91
CA GLU A 42 -18.00 13.23 7.66
C GLU A 42 -18.17 14.45 6.73
N ALA A 43 -19.09 15.36 7.08
CA ALA A 43 -19.37 16.55 6.28
C ALA A 43 -18.10 17.41 6.08
N GLY A 44 -17.85 17.82 4.84
CA GLY A 44 -16.66 18.61 4.50
C GLY A 44 -15.35 17.82 4.48
N LYS A 45 -15.38 16.49 4.66
CA LYS A 45 -14.18 15.63 4.58
C LYS A 45 -14.11 14.91 3.24
N PRO A 46 -12.90 14.81 2.66
CA PRO A 46 -12.70 14.08 1.42
C PRO A 46 -12.67 12.57 1.67
N TRP A 47 -13.16 11.80 0.70
CA TRP A 47 -13.07 10.35 0.67
C TRP A 47 -13.05 9.80 -0.75
N LEU A 48 -12.47 8.62 -0.91
CA LEU A 48 -12.48 7.81 -2.14
C LEU A 48 -12.86 6.37 -1.84
N ASN A 49 -13.49 5.72 -2.81
CA ASN A 49 -13.56 4.27 -2.90
C ASN A 49 -12.94 3.82 -4.22
N LEU A 50 -11.92 2.98 -4.13
CA LEU A 50 -11.20 2.38 -5.23
C LEU A 50 -11.73 0.95 -5.43
N GLY A 51 -12.72 0.81 -6.30
CA GLY A 51 -13.42 -0.44 -6.58
C GLY A 51 -12.54 -1.48 -7.27
N ALA A 52 -12.77 -2.75 -6.99
CA ALA A 52 -12.03 -3.88 -7.58
C ALA A 52 -12.24 -4.01 -9.11
N ASP A 53 -13.26 -3.36 -9.65
CA ASP A 53 -13.57 -3.21 -11.07
C ASP A 53 -12.80 -2.07 -11.75
N GLY A 54 -11.96 -1.34 -11.00
CA GLY A 54 -11.24 -0.16 -11.49
C GLY A 54 -12.06 1.13 -11.45
N ALA A 55 -13.28 1.11 -10.87
CA ALA A 55 -14.07 2.31 -10.69
C ALA A 55 -13.56 3.14 -9.50
N LEU A 56 -13.50 4.46 -9.67
CA LEU A 56 -13.26 5.43 -8.61
C LEU A 56 -14.57 6.17 -8.32
N THR A 57 -14.98 6.18 -7.06
CA THR A 57 -16.05 7.06 -6.57
C THR A 57 -15.55 7.84 -5.36
N GLY A 58 -16.12 9.00 -5.08
CA GLY A 58 -15.69 9.79 -3.94
C GLY A 58 -16.44 11.09 -3.74
N ASN A 59 -15.92 11.88 -2.80
CA ASN A 59 -16.31 13.27 -2.58
C ASN A 59 -15.06 14.05 -2.13
N ASP A 60 -14.87 15.27 -2.60
CA ASP A 60 -13.74 16.13 -2.18
C ASP A 60 -14.07 17.02 -0.96
N GLY A 61 -15.12 16.69 -0.23
CA GLY A 61 -15.68 17.45 0.88
C GLY A 61 -16.88 18.32 0.49
N CYS A 62 -16.99 18.72 -0.78
CA CYS A 62 -18.11 19.51 -1.31
C CYS A 62 -18.72 18.86 -2.55
N ASN A 63 -17.88 18.36 -3.46
CA ASN A 63 -18.25 17.86 -4.76
C ASN A 63 -18.12 16.35 -4.85
N SER A 64 -19.09 15.73 -5.51
CA SER A 64 -19.04 14.30 -5.80
C SER A 64 -18.05 14.02 -6.93
N LEU A 65 -17.26 12.96 -6.76
CA LEU A 65 -16.22 12.53 -7.68
C LEU A 65 -16.57 11.18 -8.30
N SER A 66 -16.27 11.03 -9.58
CA SER A 66 -16.33 9.74 -10.28
C SER A 66 -15.21 9.63 -11.31
N GLY A 67 -14.75 8.41 -11.57
CA GLY A 67 -13.71 8.16 -12.56
C GLY A 67 -13.27 6.72 -12.57
N THR A 68 -12.04 6.49 -13.00
CA THR A 68 -11.39 5.18 -12.98
C THR A 68 -10.05 5.26 -12.29
N TRP A 69 -9.51 4.12 -11.89
CA TRP A 69 -8.18 4.01 -11.34
C TRP A 69 -7.53 2.69 -11.75
N THR A 70 -6.20 2.67 -11.70
CA THR A 70 -5.41 1.45 -11.92
C THR A 70 -4.37 1.29 -10.82
N LYS A 71 -4.18 0.06 -10.36
CA LYS A 71 -3.13 -0.28 -9.38
C LYS A 71 -1.74 -0.16 -10.03
N THR A 72 -0.82 0.45 -9.31
CA THR A 72 0.60 0.51 -9.66
C THR A 72 1.43 -0.26 -8.62
N LYS A 73 2.75 -0.32 -8.81
CA LYS A 73 3.65 -0.96 -7.82
C LYS A 73 3.66 -0.22 -6.47
N ASP A 74 3.44 1.09 -6.47
CA ASP A 74 3.58 1.96 -5.29
C ASP A 74 2.24 2.48 -4.77
N GLY A 75 1.12 2.20 -5.43
CA GLY A 75 -0.19 2.73 -5.08
C GLY A 75 -1.15 2.70 -6.25
N ALA A 76 -1.69 3.85 -6.64
CA ALA A 76 -2.72 3.98 -7.67
C ALA A 76 -2.43 5.14 -8.65
N ASP A 77 -2.77 4.92 -9.91
CA ASP A 77 -2.93 5.99 -10.90
C ASP A 77 -4.43 6.25 -11.09
N PHE A 78 -4.82 7.51 -11.12
CA PHE A 78 -6.19 7.92 -11.35
C PHE A 78 -6.37 8.36 -12.80
N GLY A 79 -7.43 7.83 -13.42
CA GLY A 79 -7.89 8.31 -14.72
C GLY A 79 -8.47 9.71 -14.62
N ALA A 80 -9.12 10.17 -15.70
CA ALA A 80 -9.85 11.44 -15.65
C ALA A 80 -10.93 11.39 -14.56
N ILE A 81 -10.82 12.27 -13.57
CA ILE A 81 -11.82 12.42 -12.50
C ILE A 81 -12.83 13.48 -12.95
N ALA A 82 -14.09 13.09 -13.04
CA ALA A 82 -15.21 14.02 -13.13
C ALA A 82 -15.60 14.50 -11.73
N SER A 83 -15.93 15.78 -11.62
CA SER A 83 -16.39 16.39 -10.38
C SER A 83 -17.59 17.30 -10.64
N THR A 84 -18.51 17.37 -9.67
CA THR A 84 -19.51 18.44 -9.67
C THR A 84 -18.84 19.80 -9.45
N LYS A 85 -19.56 20.91 -9.67
CA LYS A 85 -19.03 22.28 -9.52
C LYS A 85 -19.84 23.10 -8.52
N MET A 86 -20.18 22.49 -7.39
CA MET A 86 -20.79 23.15 -6.26
C MET A 86 -19.74 23.95 -5.48
N TYR A 87 -20.17 25.10 -4.97
CA TYR A 87 -19.40 25.90 -4.05
C TYR A 87 -19.88 25.64 -2.62
N CYS A 88 -18.95 25.31 -1.72
CA CYS A 88 -19.22 25.18 -0.29
C CYS A 88 -18.25 26.10 0.46
N GLU A 89 -18.79 26.99 1.28
CA GLU A 89 -17.98 27.91 2.06
C GLU A 89 -17.11 27.13 3.07
N GLY A 90 -15.81 27.47 3.13
CA GLY A 90 -14.87 26.87 4.07
C GLY A 90 -14.42 25.43 3.76
N VAL A 91 -14.79 24.87 2.60
CA VAL A 91 -14.32 23.55 2.17
C VAL A 91 -13.19 23.69 1.16
N ASP A 92 -12.09 22.98 1.42
CA ASP A 92 -10.98 22.84 0.46
C ASP A 92 -11.17 21.57 -0.38
N SER A 93 -11.68 21.76 -1.60
CA SER A 93 -12.04 20.69 -2.54
C SER A 93 -10.83 20.20 -3.36
N TRP A 94 -9.72 19.87 -2.69
CA TRP A 94 -8.44 19.55 -3.34
C TRP A 94 -8.46 18.21 -4.10
N LEU A 95 -9.23 17.22 -3.61
CA LEU A 95 -9.17 15.83 -4.08
C LEU A 95 -9.61 15.65 -5.54
N GLY A 96 -10.44 16.56 -6.06
CA GLY A 96 -10.85 16.53 -7.47
C GLY A 96 -9.70 16.72 -8.48
N SER A 97 -8.53 17.19 -8.03
CA SER A 97 -7.32 17.35 -8.86
C SER A 97 -6.35 16.17 -8.79
N ALA A 98 -6.73 15.08 -8.12
CA ALA A 98 -5.88 13.91 -7.95
C ALA A 98 -5.53 13.25 -9.29
N ALA A 99 -4.26 12.87 -9.44
CA ALA A 99 -3.74 12.15 -10.60
C ALA A 99 -3.08 10.83 -10.20
N THR A 100 -2.35 10.81 -9.09
CA THR A 100 -1.73 9.59 -8.56
C THR A 100 -1.82 9.54 -7.04
N ALA A 101 -1.64 8.36 -6.46
CA ALA A 101 -1.44 8.20 -5.04
C ALA A 101 -0.39 7.13 -4.74
N THR A 102 0.47 7.41 -3.77
CA THR A 102 1.40 6.41 -3.21
C THR A 102 0.85 5.87 -1.90
N LEU A 103 0.89 4.55 -1.74
CA LEU A 103 0.41 3.85 -0.56
C LEU A 103 1.56 3.55 0.40
N GLN A 104 1.40 4.02 1.64
CA GLN A 104 2.28 3.67 2.76
C GLN A 104 1.39 3.20 3.92
N GLN A 105 1.40 1.89 4.18
CA GLN A 105 0.56 1.24 5.19
C GLN A 105 -0.94 1.55 4.98
N ASP A 106 -1.51 2.41 5.84
CA ASP A 106 -2.91 2.84 5.82
C ASP A 106 -3.04 4.31 5.39
N THR A 107 -2.05 4.85 4.67
CA THR A 107 -2.08 6.22 4.17
C THR A 107 -1.87 6.25 2.66
N LEU A 108 -2.82 6.81 1.92
CA LEU A 108 -2.61 7.28 0.56
C LEU A 108 -2.11 8.71 0.59
N THR A 109 -0.92 8.95 0.04
CA THR A 109 -0.44 10.30 -0.27
C THR A 109 -0.82 10.62 -1.71
N VAL A 110 -1.68 11.62 -1.89
CA VAL A 110 -2.28 11.97 -3.18
C VAL A 110 -1.49 13.11 -3.83
N LYS A 111 -1.25 12.99 -5.13
CA LYS A 111 -0.58 14.00 -5.94
C LYS A 111 -1.44 14.45 -7.11
N ASP A 112 -1.24 15.69 -7.54
CA ASP A 112 -1.83 16.21 -8.77
C ASP A 112 -1.02 15.81 -10.02
N ALA A 113 -1.47 16.25 -11.19
CA ALA A 113 -0.82 15.97 -12.48
C ALA A 113 0.57 16.62 -12.64
N LYS A 114 1.01 17.45 -11.68
CA LYS A 114 2.35 18.07 -11.63
C LYS A 114 3.24 17.41 -10.60
N ASP A 115 2.84 16.23 -10.09
CA ASP A 115 3.50 15.49 -9.01
C ASP A 115 3.56 16.23 -7.66
N GLN A 116 2.76 17.30 -7.49
CA GLN A 116 2.68 18.01 -6.21
C GLN A 116 1.81 17.21 -5.25
N VAL A 117 2.30 16.97 -4.03
CA VAL A 117 1.47 16.40 -2.96
C VAL A 117 0.39 17.40 -2.58
N ILE A 118 -0.87 17.00 -2.76
CA ILE A 118 -2.05 17.85 -2.51
C ILE A 118 -2.84 17.42 -1.26
N GLY A 119 -2.60 16.22 -0.75
CA GLY A 119 -3.26 15.76 0.46
C GLY A 119 -2.96 14.30 0.79
N THR A 120 -3.55 13.83 1.87
CA THR A 120 -3.47 12.43 2.29
C THR A 120 -4.83 11.92 2.68
N LEU A 121 -5.11 10.64 2.40
CA LEU A 121 -6.29 9.94 2.88
C LEU A 121 -5.85 8.76 3.75
N GLN A 122 -6.41 8.65 4.94
CA GLN A 122 -6.25 7.47 5.79
C GLN A 122 -7.18 6.35 5.30
N ARG A 123 -6.78 5.10 5.44
CA ARG A 123 -7.67 3.97 5.16
C ARG A 123 -8.90 4.09 6.07
N SER A 124 -10.09 3.97 5.50
CA SER A 124 -11.31 3.99 6.28
C SER A 124 -11.35 2.76 7.19
N LYS A 125 -11.83 2.93 8.43
CA LYS A 125 -11.99 1.86 9.41
C LYS A 125 -13.29 1.08 9.21
#